data_AF-A0A812L698-F1
#
_entry.id   AF-A0A812L698-F1
#
_cell.length_a   1.000
_cell.length_b   1.000
_cell.length_c   1.000
_cell.angle_alpha   90.00
_cell.angle_beta   90.00
_cell.angle_gamma   90.00
#
_symmetry.space_group_name_H-M   'P 1'
#
loop_
_entity.id
_entity.type
_entity.pdbx_description
1 polymer ?
#
loop_
_entity_poly.entity_id
_entity_poly.type
_entity_poly.pdbx_seq_one_letter_code
_entity_poly.pdbx_strand_id
1 'polypeptide(L)'
;MKPEDVSEHICKLAKKGLTPSQIGVTLRDSFGVPQVKNVTGNHILRILKTNGLAPTLPEDLYYLIKKAVSIRKHLDKNRKDKDAKFRLILVESRIHRLARCPLCVASSLLTLSLSLSLSLSRSLSVSHSLSFPPSLSLHLSSW
;
A
#
# COMPACT_ATOMS: atom_id res chain seq x y z
N MET A 1 19.47 4.63 29.35
CA MET A 1 19.67 3.60 28.31
C MET A 1 20.57 4.15 27.23
N LYS A 2 21.55 3.38 26.77
CA LYS A 2 22.36 3.77 25.61
C LYS A 2 21.51 3.63 24.34
N PRO A 3 21.79 4.41 23.28
CA PRO A 3 21.04 4.31 22.02
C PRO A 3 21.18 2.91 21.38
N GLU A 4 22.29 2.23 21.63
CA GLU A 4 22.58 0.87 21.17
C GLU A 4 21.57 -0.14 21.75
N ASP A 5 21.35 -0.11 23.07
CA ASP A 5 20.40 -1.00 23.75
C ASP A 5 19.00 -0.85 23.15
N VAL A 6 18.55 0.38 22.91
CA VAL A 6 17.22 0.65 22.35
C VAL A 6 17.08 0.08 20.94
N SER A 7 18.12 0.19 20.11
CA SER A 7 18.12 -0.36 18.76
C SER A 7 18.03 -1.89 18.76
N GLU A 8 18.69 -2.55 19.71
CA GLU A 8 18.65 -4.00 19.86
C GLU A 8 17.25 -4.49 20.28
N HIS A 9 16.61 -3.80 21.23
CA HIS A 9 15.25 -4.10 21.66
C HIS A 9 14.24 -3.90 20.51
N ILE A 10 14.38 -2.85 19.72
CA ILE A 10 13.56 -2.64 18.51
C ILE A 10 13.71 -3.81 17.54
N CYS A 11 14.95 -4.27 17.29
CA CYS A 11 15.21 -5.40 16.40
C CYS A 11 14.60 -6.70 16.94
N LYS A 12 14.71 -6.96 18.25
CA LYS A 12 14.07 -8.12 18.91
C LYS A 12 12.55 -8.10 18.77
N LEU A 13 11.92 -6.95 18.96
CA LEU A 13 10.46 -6.81 18.83
C LEU A 13 9.99 -6.89 17.37
N ALA A 14 10.77 -6.37 16.43
CA ALA A 14 10.48 -6.50 15.00
C ALA A 14 10.56 -7.96 14.52
N LYS A 15 11.54 -8.75 15.02
CA LYS A 15 11.63 -10.19 14.74
C LYS A 15 10.43 -10.98 15.27
N LYS A 16 9.77 -10.51 16.32
CA LYS A 16 8.50 -11.09 16.82
C LYS A 16 7.31 -10.76 15.91
N GLY A 17 7.49 -9.94 14.88
CA GLY A 17 6.44 -9.54 13.95
C GLY A 17 5.52 -8.42 14.47
N LEU A 18 5.95 -7.68 15.51
CA LEU A 18 5.20 -6.54 16.00
C LEU A 18 5.31 -5.36 15.02
N THR A 19 4.22 -4.61 14.90
CA THR A 19 4.21 -3.44 14.02
C THR A 19 4.96 -2.27 14.67
N PRO A 20 5.52 -1.33 13.90
CA PRO A 20 6.31 -0.22 14.47
C PRO A 20 5.50 0.64 15.44
N SER A 21 4.19 0.78 15.22
CA SER A 21 3.29 1.44 16.17
C SER A 21 3.18 0.69 17.50
N GLN A 22 3.04 -0.64 17.45
CA GLN A 22 3.01 -1.49 18.66
C GLN A 22 4.36 -1.49 19.39
N ILE A 23 5.47 -1.55 18.66
CA ILE A 23 6.83 -1.47 19.22
C ILE A 23 6.98 -0.16 20.02
N GLY A 24 6.52 0.96 19.49
CA GLY A 24 6.56 2.25 20.20
C GLY A 24 5.74 2.27 21.49
N VAL A 25 4.62 1.55 21.55
CA VAL A 25 3.81 1.40 22.78
C VAL A 25 4.52 0.51 23.80
N THR A 26 5.02 -0.65 23.37
CA THR A 26 5.79 -1.55 24.25
C THR A 26 7.04 -0.88 24.83
N LEU A 27 7.73 -0.05 24.04
CA LEU A 27 8.88 0.73 24.52
C LEU A 27 8.51 1.76 25.59
N ARG A 28 7.30 2.31 25.54
CA ARG A 28 6.79 3.20 26.59
C ARG A 28 6.45 2.43 27.85
N ASP A 29 5.66 1.37 27.73
CA ASP A 29 5.08 0.69 28.88
C ASP A 29 6.08 -0.21 29.60
N SER A 30 6.97 -0.90 28.87
CA SER A 30 7.92 -1.86 29.46
C SER A 30 9.30 -1.28 29.72
N PHE A 31 9.77 -0.35 28.88
CA PHE A 31 11.14 0.17 28.94
C PHE A 31 11.22 1.64 29.41
N GLY A 32 10.07 2.30 29.61
CA GLY A 32 10.01 3.68 30.10
C GLY A 32 10.55 4.71 29.11
N VAL A 33 10.61 4.40 27.81
CA VAL A 33 11.10 5.33 26.77
C VAL A 33 9.93 6.07 26.13
N PRO A 34 9.71 7.37 26.42
CA PRO A 34 8.54 8.10 25.93
C PRO A 34 8.57 8.31 24.40
N GLN A 35 9.74 8.64 23.86
CA GLN A 35 9.97 8.95 22.45
C GLN A 35 11.31 8.39 21.98
N VAL A 36 11.27 7.49 20.99
CA VAL A 36 12.49 6.87 20.41
C VAL A 36 13.38 7.90 19.71
N LYS A 37 12.77 8.95 19.14
CA LYS A 37 13.49 10.04 18.46
C LYS A 37 14.47 10.77 19.38
N ASN A 38 14.11 10.94 20.65
CA ASN A 38 14.94 11.70 21.60
C ASN A 38 16.20 10.91 22.02
N VAL A 39 16.11 9.57 22.03
CA VAL A 39 17.22 8.71 22.46
C VAL A 39 18.12 8.35 21.28
N THR A 40 17.54 7.99 20.14
CA THR A 40 18.29 7.45 18.98
C THR A 40 18.48 8.47 17.85
N GLY A 41 17.84 9.65 17.92
CA GLY A 41 17.87 10.68 16.87
C GLY A 41 17.03 10.35 15.62
N ASN A 42 16.61 9.09 15.46
CA ASN A 42 15.91 8.58 14.29
C ASN A 42 14.53 8.01 14.63
N HIS A 43 13.63 8.00 13.64
CA HIS A 43 12.33 7.33 13.76
C HIS A 43 12.48 5.80 13.65
N ILE A 44 11.59 5.05 14.32
CA ILE A 44 11.56 3.57 14.34
C ILE A 44 11.60 2.99 12.92
N LEU A 45 10.80 3.56 12.00
CA LEU A 45 10.78 3.12 10.59
C LEU A 45 12.15 3.22 9.91
N ARG A 46 12.96 4.24 10.25
CA ARG A 46 14.30 4.43 9.67
C ARG A 46 15.28 3.40 10.21
N ILE A 47 15.20 3.12 11.51
CA ILE A 47 16.00 2.07 12.17
C ILE A 47 15.67 0.70 11.56
N LEU A 48 14.39 0.39 11.35
CA LEU A 48 13.98 -0.87 10.73
C LEU A 48 14.42 -1.00 9.26
N LYS A 49 14.44 0.10 8.50
CA LYS A 49 14.95 0.12 7.12
C LYS A 49 16.44 -0.19 7.06
N THR A 50 17.25 0.43 7.92
CA THR A 50 18.70 0.16 7.98
C THR A 50 19.00 -1.29 8.33
N ASN A 51 18.16 -1.91 9.16
CA ASN A 51 18.31 -3.32 9.56
C ASN A 51 17.66 -4.32 8.56
N GLY A 52 17.07 -3.86 7.45
CA GLY A 52 16.43 -4.73 6.46
C GLY A 52 15.14 -5.42 6.93
N LEU A 53 14.59 -5.04 8.09
CA LEU A 53 13.35 -5.59 8.66
C LEU A 53 12.11 -4.73 8.34
N ALA A 54 12.24 -3.81 7.38
CA ALA A 54 11.15 -2.90 7.04
C ALA A 54 10.06 -3.63 6.23
N PRO A 55 8.77 -3.42 6.59
CA PRO A 55 7.68 -3.90 5.76
C PRO A 55 7.68 -3.18 4.41
N THR A 56 7.41 -3.93 3.34
CA THR A 56 7.31 -3.40 1.96
C THR A 56 6.11 -2.48 1.77
N LEU A 57 5.06 -2.67 2.58
CA LEU A 57 3.86 -1.86 2.58
C LEU A 57 3.77 -1.02 3.86
N PRO A 58 3.40 0.28 3.77
CA PRO A 58 3.19 1.08 4.97
C PRO A 58 2.05 0.53 5.82
N GLU A 59 2.24 0.59 7.14
CA GLU A 59 1.35 0.02 8.15
C GLU A 59 -0.10 0.50 7.98
N ASP A 60 -0.30 1.80 7.77
CA ASP A 60 -1.64 2.40 7.62
C ASP A 60 -2.41 1.82 6.43
N LEU A 61 -1.74 1.61 5.30
CA LEU A 61 -2.38 1.07 4.10
C LEU A 61 -2.73 -0.40 4.31
N TYR A 62 -1.84 -1.16 4.94
CA TYR A 62 -2.07 -2.56 5.28
C TYR A 62 -3.34 -2.74 6.15
N TYR A 63 -3.51 -1.93 7.19
CA TYR A 63 -4.69 -2.02 8.07
C TYR A 63 -5.99 -1.59 7.38
N LEU A 64 -5.95 -0.60 6.49
CA LEU A 64 -7.13 -0.19 5.72
C LEU A 64 -7.57 -1.28 4.73
N ILE A 65 -6.63 -1.91 4.02
CA ILE A 65 -6.92 -3.04 3.13
C ILE A 65 -7.50 -4.19 3.94
N LYS A 66 -6.88 -4.54 5.08
CA LYS A 66 -7.38 -5.60 5.97
C LYS A 66 -8.82 -5.35 6.44
N LYS A 67 -9.14 -4.09 6.78
CA LYS A 67 -10.50 -3.68 7.15
C LYS A 67 -11.46 -3.81 5.97
N ALA A 68 -11.08 -3.36 4.78
CA ALA A 68 -11.91 -3.48 3.57
C ALA A 68 -12.23 -4.95 3.23
N VAL A 69 -11.24 -5.85 3.33
CA VAL A 69 -11.42 -7.29 3.11
C VAL A 69 -12.39 -7.88 4.14
N SER A 70 -12.30 -7.47 5.40
CA SER A 70 -13.23 -7.91 6.45
C SER A 70 -14.68 -7.49 6.15
N ILE A 71 -14.89 -6.24 5.75
CA ILE A 71 -16.22 -5.71 5.39
C ILE A 71 -16.77 -6.43 4.16
N ARG A 72 -15.93 -6.72 3.16
CA ARG A 72 -16.33 -7.47 1.96
C ARG A 72 -16.84 -8.87 2.31
N LYS A 73 -16.10 -9.61 3.15
CA LYS A 73 -16.51 -10.93 3.66
C LYS A 73 -17.82 -10.88 4.46
N HIS A 74 -18.06 -9.80 5.19
CA HIS A 74 -19.31 -9.61 5.92
C HIS A 74 -20.50 -9.39 4.96
N LEU A 75 -20.32 -8.56 3.94
CA LEU A 75 -21.34 -8.28 2.92
C LEU A 75 -21.67 -9.50 2.05
N ASP A 76 -20.72 -10.41 1.82
CA ASP A 76 -20.98 -11.65 1.08
C ASP A 76 -22.05 -12.51 1.76
N LYS A 77 -22.08 -12.52 3.11
CA LYS A 77 -23.07 -13.21 3.93
C LYS A 77 -24.34 -12.37 4.12
N ASN A 78 -24.20 -11.06 4.30
CA ASN A 78 -25.27 -10.12 4.60
C ASN A 78 -25.52 -9.14 3.44
N ARG A 79 -26.15 -9.64 2.37
CA ARG A 79 -26.34 -8.85 1.13
C ARG A 79 -27.30 -7.66 1.24
N LYS A 80 -28.09 -7.59 2.31
CA LYS A 80 -29.09 -6.53 2.53
C LYS A 80 -28.59 -5.36 3.37
N ASP A 81 -27.38 -5.45 3.95
CA ASP A 81 -26.83 -4.41 4.81
C ASP A 81 -26.30 -3.23 3.97
N LYS A 82 -27.08 -2.14 3.93
CA LYS A 82 -26.75 -0.91 3.19
C LYS A 82 -25.71 -0.07 3.94
N ASP A 83 -25.70 -0.11 5.27
CA ASP A 83 -24.75 0.63 6.10
C ASP A 83 -23.33 0.08 5.91
N ALA A 84 -23.17 -1.24 5.93
CA ALA A 84 -21.88 -1.88 5.66
C ALA A 84 -21.37 -1.59 4.24
N LYS A 85 -22.26 -1.51 3.24
CA LYS A 85 -21.91 -1.12 1.86
C LYS A 85 -21.41 0.33 1.79
N PHE A 86 -22.08 1.24 2.48
CA PHE A 86 -21.64 2.64 2.57
C PHE A 86 -20.28 2.75 3.27
N ARG A 87 -20.08 2.03 4.37
CA ARG A 87 -18.78 1.98 5.08
C ARG A 87 -17.66 1.42 4.19
N LEU A 88 -17.93 0.42 3.35
CA LEU A 88 -16.96 -0.10 2.39
C LEU A 88 -16.50 1.01 1.43
N ILE A 89 -17.42 1.76 0.83
CA ILE A 89 -17.12 2.86 -0.09
C ILE A 89 -16.24 3.92 0.57
N LEU A 90 -16.52 4.26 1.83
CA LEU A 90 -15.69 5.21 2.59
C LEU A 90 -14.26 4.69 2.81
N VAL A 91 -14.10 3.41 3.14
CA VAL A 91 -12.78 2.79 3.34
C VAL A 91 -12.02 2.73 2.02
N GLU A 92 -12.66 2.31 0.93
CA GLU A 92 -12.06 2.28 -0.41
C GLU A 92 -11.63 3.68 -0.87
N SER A 93 -12.46 4.70 -0.62
CA SER A 93 -12.11 6.10 -0.91
C SER A 93 -10.90 6.58 -0.10
N ARG A 94 -10.77 6.18 1.17
CA ARG A 94 -9.58 6.50 1.99
C ARG A 94 -8.33 5.79 1.48
N ILE A 95 -8.45 4.53 1.09
CA ILE A 95 -7.36 3.76 0.47
C ILE A 95 -6.89 4.45 -0.81
N HIS A 96 -7.81 4.84 -1.70
CA HIS A 96 -7.44 5.53 -2.94
C HIS A 96 -6.72 6.87 -2.71
N ARG A 97 -7.15 7.64 -1.69
CA ARG A 97 -6.47 8.88 -1.33
C ARG A 97 -5.06 8.66 -0.79
N LEU A 98 -4.88 7.65 0.06
CA LEU A 98 -3.57 7.32 0.65
C LEU A 98 -2.64 6.63 -0.35
N ALA A 99 -3.17 5.77 -1.21
CA ALA A 99 -2.41 5.12 -2.28
C ALA A 99 -1.95 6.13 -3.35
N ARG A 100 -2.72 7.20 -3.58
CA ARG A 100 -2.30 8.32 -4.42
C ARG A 100 -1.14 9.13 -3.81
N CYS A 101 -0.84 8.97 -2.53
CA CYS A 101 0.27 9.67 -1.89
C CYS A 101 1.34 8.70 -1.38
N PRO A 102 2.42 8.52 -2.15
CA PRO A 102 3.72 8.30 -1.51
C PRO A 102 4.87 8.90 -2.35
N LEU A 103 5.09 10.23 -2.36
CA LEU A 103 6.09 10.93 -3.22
C LEU A 103 5.74 10.99 -4.73
N CYS A 104 4.49 11.17 -5.13
CA CYS A 104 4.14 11.20 -6.55
C CYS A 104 4.14 12.62 -7.16
N VAL A 105 5.33 13.07 -7.55
CA VAL A 105 5.53 14.05 -8.65
C VAL A 105 5.64 13.31 -10.00
N ALA A 106 5.35 12.00 -10.08
CA ALA A 106 5.75 11.20 -11.25
C ALA A 106 4.67 10.29 -11.91
N SER A 107 3.39 10.35 -11.51
CA SER A 107 2.34 9.55 -12.16
C SER A 107 1.03 10.32 -12.35
N SER A 108 1.10 11.45 -13.07
CA SER A 108 -0.07 12.07 -13.71
C SER A 108 -0.73 11.20 -14.80
N LEU A 109 -0.19 10.02 -15.12
CA LEU A 109 -0.63 9.23 -16.28
C LEU A 109 -1.66 8.13 -15.99
N LEU A 110 -1.91 7.74 -14.73
CA LEU A 110 -2.86 6.64 -14.45
C LEU A 110 -4.32 7.09 -14.33
N THR A 111 -4.59 8.40 -14.31
CA THR A 111 -5.96 8.94 -14.27
C THR A 111 -6.65 9.01 -15.62
N LEU A 112 -5.94 8.83 -16.74
CA LEU A 112 -6.57 8.82 -18.06
C LEU A 112 -7.04 7.43 -18.50
N SER A 113 -6.43 6.33 -18.02
CA SER A 113 -6.76 4.98 -18.51
C SER A 113 -8.06 4.40 -17.93
N LEU A 114 -8.40 4.69 -16.67
CA LEU A 114 -9.63 4.18 -16.06
C LEU A 114 -10.90 4.91 -16.53
N SER A 115 -10.77 6.16 -16.96
CA SER A 115 -11.85 6.95 -17.57
C SER A 115 -12.18 6.48 -18.98
N LEU A 116 -11.15 6.13 -19.77
CA LEU A 116 -11.32 5.70 -21.16
C LEU A 116 -11.87 4.28 -21.27
N SER A 117 -11.57 3.42 -20.30
CA SER A 117 -12.06 2.02 -20.26
C SER A 117 -13.57 1.92 -19.99
N LEU A 118 -14.16 2.86 -19.25
CA LEU A 118 -15.61 2.88 -18.99
C LEU A 118 -16.42 3.56 -20.11
N SER A 119 -15.78 4.34 -20.98
CA SER A 119 -16.45 4.99 -22.11
C SER A 119 -16.43 4.11 -23.38
N LEU A 120 -15.41 3.27 -23.56
CA LEU A 120 -15.24 2.48 -24.79
C LEU A 120 -16.03 1.16 -24.83
N SER A 121 -16.61 0.70 -23.72
CA SER A 121 -17.53 -0.46 -23.72
C SER A 121 -18.95 -0.12 -24.22
N ARG A 122 -19.22 1.12 -24.62
CA ARG A 122 -20.55 1.54 -25.12
C ARG A 122 -20.60 1.89 -26.60
N SER A 123 -19.50 1.76 -27.35
CA SER A 123 -19.42 2.13 -28.78
C SER A 123 -18.74 1.11 -29.70
N LEU A 124 -18.66 -0.18 -29.34
CA LEU A 124 -18.33 -1.23 -30.32
C LEU A 124 -19.52 -2.17 -30.54
N SER A 125 -20.45 -1.70 -31.34
CA SER A 125 -21.31 -2.55 -32.17
C SER A 125 -21.50 -1.86 -33.52
N VAL A 126 -20.51 -2.01 -34.41
CA VAL A 126 -20.55 -1.89 -35.90
C VAL A 126 -19.16 -2.39 -36.36
N SER A 127 -18.99 -3.65 -36.78
CA SER A 127 -19.13 -4.17 -38.16
C SER A 127 -18.31 -3.43 -39.23
N HIS A 128 -17.08 -3.90 -39.47
CA HIS A 128 -16.40 -4.07 -40.78
C HIS A 128 -14.92 -4.40 -40.50
N SER A 129 -14.48 -5.63 -40.77
CA SER A 129 -13.70 -5.98 -41.97
C SER A 129 -12.48 -5.08 -42.19
N LEU A 130 -11.27 -5.58 -41.93
CA LEU A 130 -10.17 -5.64 -42.91
C LEU A 130 -8.88 -6.23 -42.27
N SER A 131 -8.57 -7.45 -42.70
CA SER A 131 -7.27 -7.89 -43.26
C SER A 131 -5.95 -7.61 -42.51
N PHE A 132 -5.35 -8.71 -42.04
CA PHE A 132 -3.91 -8.95 -41.88
C PHE A 132 -3.11 -8.70 -43.18
N PRO A 133 -1.80 -8.36 -43.10
CA PRO A 133 -0.80 -9.38 -43.43
C PRO A 133 0.50 -9.36 -42.57
N PRO A 134 1.39 -10.37 -42.75
CA PRO A 134 2.52 -10.68 -41.87
C PRO A 134 3.92 -10.36 -42.48
N SER A 135 4.95 -10.47 -41.62
CA SER A 135 6.36 -10.81 -41.91
C SER A 135 7.32 -9.75 -42.48
N LEU A 136 8.46 -9.58 -41.77
CA LEU A 136 9.85 -9.35 -42.23
C LEU A 136 10.67 -8.95 -40.98
N SER A 137 11.26 -9.88 -40.22
CA SER A 137 12.61 -10.46 -40.38
C SER A 137 13.74 -9.49 -40.72
N LEU A 138 14.71 -9.43 -39.79
CA LEU A 138 16.15 -9.14 -39.95
C LEU A 138 16.54 -7.69 -40.33
N HIS A 139 17.30 -7.00 -39.48
CA HIS A 139 18.77 -7.05 -39.52
C HIS A 139 19.37 -6.19 -38.40
N LEU A 140 20.25 -6.83 -37.63
CA LEU A 140 21.23 -6.23 -36.74
C LEU A 140 22.32 -5.58 -37.63
N SER A 141 22.73 -4.33 -37.40
CA SER A 141 24.12 -3.81 -37.56
C SER A 141 24.15 -2.28 -37.56
N SER A 142 25.05 -1.75 -36.73
CA SER A 142 25.73 -0.44 -36.84
C SER A 142 24.85 0.83 -36.86
N TRP A 143 24.77 1.51 -35.71
CA TRP A 143 25.55 2.70 -35.33
C TRP A 143 25.20 3.07 -33.88
#